data_AF-A0A194RGY0-F1
#
_entry.id   AF-A0A194RGY0-F1
#
_cell.length_a   1.000
_cell.length_b   1.000
_cell.length_c   1.000
_cell.angle_alpha   90.00
_cell.angle_beta   90.00
_cell.angle_gamma   90.00
#
_symmetry.space_group_name_H-M   'P 1'
#
loop_
_entity.id
_entity.type
_entity.pdbx_description
1 polymer ?
#
loop_
_entity_poly.entity_id
_entity_poly.type
_entity_poly.pdbx_seq_one_letter_code
_entity_poly.pdbx_strand_id
1 'polypeptide(L)'
;MRNGRPPEAQLSSQDDVTRNNLNENEPLNLQVFDLLDFLERIKAAKENDRVLVQVYYESLCPACRLFFTDQLKPVVEKLGQYINIRTYPYGNAKTIIDENGDYTIKCQHGPPECYGNKLHACALNLLQNKTQALIFNACLMTRRPNSRGSDDKAADACGTELNLDSNTIKECAKSNKGDELLKHYGEESKKANFNYVPYILIQGRVNDGEELMKDICNVFTNPPPPYIGVDLDQRINSTSIRQDLNTTITEKADNVQEKVLIQLYYECLCPFCTQFYTEVFIPTIRELGEYLDVRTYPYGNAWTSERNGSYVFDCQHGRAECYGNKLHACALDLLQNKTQALVFNSCLMVGNSDDSDADQCGKEQNVDADSIKECAKGDKGTLLLKYYGDESAKGHYSYVPYLKINGKHRARADFMHKVYFDTSNKFNETEEGLKFLDGDALSPVEQTFRSKERVVIQVFYESLSPECKNFHKHILMPVVQILNKNIRVMTYPFGNAQVVNNQGHTEFKCQHGPEECYGNKLHACTLALMGNRTQALVFNTCMMSLKGGSHGSDDHSADVCGKTYKVNTESIKECAKSSTGDELFKFFGDESTKVNYKNVPYVLINGRPCKGDNLMRNVCAAFSKPPAACLKLH
;
A
#
# COMPACT_ATOMS: atom_id res chain seq x y z
N MET A 1 -51.30 41.28 31.50
CA MET A 1 -51.37 41.08 30.03
C MET A 1 -50.07 41.59 29.40
N ARG A 2 -49.74 41.14 28.18
CA ARG A 2 -48.90 41.76 27.11
C ARG A 2 -47.92 42.89 27.53
N ASN A 3 -46.59 42.73 27.47
CA ASN A 3 -45.67 42.68 26.29
C ASN A 3 -45.04 44.05 25.97
N GLY A 4 -43.70 44.10 25.82
CA GLY A 4 -42.96 45.28 25.31
C GLY A 4 -41.42 45.11 25.28
N ARG A 5 -40.86 44.91 24.09
CA ARG A 5 -39.41 45.01 23.71
C ARG A 5 -39.21 46.32 22.87
N PRO A 6 -38.01 46.69 22.33
CA PRO A 6 -36.67 46.09 22.42
C PRO A 6 -35.79 46.96 23.39
N PRO A 7 -34.58 47.54 23.13
CA PRO A 7 -33.63 47.54 21.99
C PRO A 7 -32.41 46.60 22.21
N GLU A 8 -31.27 46.90 21.56
CA GLU A 8 -29.98 46.16 21.55
C GLU A 8 -28.79 47.15 21.56
N ALA A 9 -27.58 46.73 21.99
CA ALA A 9 -26.31 46.81 21.22
C ALA A 9 -24.98 46.83 22.04
N GLN A 10 -24.02 46.05 21.53
CA GLN A 10 -22.54 46.19 21.61
C GLN A 10 -21.73 45.86 22.89
N LEU A 11 -20.44 45.59 22.64
CA LEU A 11 -19.44 44.90 23.48
C LEU A 11 -18.29 45.83 23.88
N SER A 12 -17.53 45.41 24.90
CA SER A 12 -16.09 45.70 24.99
C SER A 12 -15.35 44.59 25.77
N SER A 13 -14.16 44.22 25.27
CA SER A 13 -12.95 43.70 25.97
C SER A 13 -13.03 43.45 27.50
N GLN A 14 -12.45 42.39 28.08
CA GLN A 14 -11.59 41.25 27.64
C GLN A 14 -11.54 40.28 28.86
N ASP A 15 -11.37 38.96 28.81
CA ASP A 15 -11.28 37.93 27.75
C ASP A 15 -12.13 36.71 28.25
N ASP A 16 -12.11 35.43 27.82
CA ASP A 16 -11.19 34.60 27.01
C ASP A 16 -11.99 33.39 26.41
N VAL A 17 -11.31 32.49 25.69
CA VAL A 17 -11.75 31.15 25.25
C VAL A 17 -12.80 31.12 24.12
N THR A 18 -12.34 31.14 22.87
CA THR A 18 -12.89 30.33 21.74
C THR A 18 -11.75 30.01 20.74
N ARG A 19 -11.64 28.90 19.99
CA ARG A 19 -12.53 27.90 19.32
C ARG A 19 -12.93 28.23 17.87
N ASN A 20 -12.32 27.46 16.94
CA ASN A 20 -12.74 27.06 15.58
C ASN A 20 -13.08 28.11 14.49
N ASN A 21 -12.46 27.95 13.30
CA ASN A 21 -13.17 27.74 12.02
C ASN A 21 -12.20 27.44 10.85
N LEU A 22 -12.37 26.29 10.19
CA LEU A 22 -11.89 25.97 8.84
C LEU A 22 -12.94 25.05 8.18
N ASN A 23 -13.21 25.22 6.88
CA ASN A 23 -14.38 24.62 6.20
C ASN A 23 -14.12 23.22 5.63
N GLU A 24 -15.15 22.37 5.65
CA GLU A 24 -15.10 20.95 5.24
C GLU A 24 -15.97 20.67 3.99
N ASN A 25 -15.53 21.04 2.78
CA ASN A 25 -16.25 20.70 1.54
C ASN A 25 -15.28 20.41 0.38
N GLU A 26 -15.05 19.13 0.07
CA GLU A 26 -14.15 18.71 -1.02
C GLU A 26 -14.54 17.32 -1.61
N PRO A 27 -14.45 17.08 -2.95
CA PRO A 27 -15.05 15.88 -3.56
C PRO A 27 -14.13 14.64 -3.58
N LEU A 28 -14.68 13.46 -3.28
CA LEU A 28 -13.89 12.24 -2.97
C LEU A 28 -13.13 11.55 -4.13
N ASN A 29 -13.38 11.92 -5.39
CA ASN A 29 -12.92 11.15 -6.56
C ASN A 29 -11.38 11.04 -6.72
N LEU A 30 -10.58 11.83 -5.99
CA LEU A 30 -9.12 11.71 -5.95
C LEU A 30 -8.62 10.35 -5.44
N GLN A 31 -9.35 9.72 -4.53
CA GLN A 31 -8.74 8.81 -3.53
C GLN A 31 -8.44 7.39 -4.03
N VAL A 32 -9.07 6.95 -5.14
CA VAL A 32 -8.97 5.57 -5.64
C VAL A 32 -7.65 5.29 -6.40
N PHE A 33 -7.07 6.31 -7.05
CA PHE A 33 -5.98 6.09 -8.02
C PHE A 33 -4.58 6.19 -7.42
N ASP A 34 -4.35 7.07 -6.45
CA ASP A 34 -3.06 7.11 -5.75
C ASP A 34 -2.85 5.86 -4.87
N LEU A 35 -3.93 5.23 -4.39
CA LEU A 35 -3.88 3.92 -3.72
C LEU A 35 -3.19 2.86 -4.61
N LEU A 36 -3.52 2.77 -5.91
CA LEU A 36 -2.96 1.73 -6.79
C LEU A 36 -1.46 1.93 -7.10
N ASP A 37 -0.99 3.17 -7.32
CA ASP A 37 0.44 3.46 -7.52
C ASP A 37 1.22 3.31 -6.20
N PHE A 38 0.62 3.68 -5.06
CA PHE A 38 1.15 3.42 -3.72
C PHE A 38 1.32 1.92 -3.43
N LEU A 39 0.37 1.09 -3.85
CA LEU A 39 0.40 -0.37 -3.69
C LEU A 39 1.50 -1.04 -4.52
N GLU A 40 1.65 -0.68 -5.81
CA GLU A 40 2.79 -1.17 -6.61
C GLU A 40 4.14 -0.78 -5.97
N ARG A 41 4.24 0.43 -5.40
CA ARG A 41 5.45 0.95 -4.75
C ARG A 41 5.77 0.26 -3.43
N ILE A 42 4.80 0.09 -2.52
CA ILE A 42 5.02 -0.66 -1.27
C ILE A 42 5.36 -2.12 -1.56
N LYS A 43 4.70 -2.74 -2.54
CA LYS A 43 4.98 -4.13 -2.95
C LYS A 43 6.42 -4.29 -3.47
N ALA A 44 6.92 -3.32 -4.22
CA ALA A 44 8.31 -3.28 -4.68
C ALA A 44 9.31 -3.02 -3.53
N ALA A 45 9.05 -2.04 -2.65
CA ALA A 45 9.93 -1.70 -1.54
C ALA A 45 10.01 -2.82 -0.49
N LYS A 46 8.88 -3.44 -0.14
CA LYS A 46 8.79 -4.34 1.02
C LYS A 46 9.20 -5.79 0.73
N GLU A 47 9.41 -6.18 -0.53
CA GLU A 47 10.19 -7.38 -0.85
C GLU A 47 11.68 -7.23 -0.46
N ASN A 48 12.15 -6.01 -0.21
CA ASN A 48 13.53 -5.69 0.17
C ASN A 48 13.72 -5.49 1.69
N ASP A 49 12.63 -5.48 2.47
CA ASP A 49 12.56 -4.90 3.82
C ASP A 49 12.04 -5.87 4.91
N ARG A 50 11.31 -6.93 4.51
CA ARG A 50 11.03 -8.11 5.36
C ARG A 50 12.31 -8.95 5.52
N VAL A 51 12.49 -9.65 6.65
CA VAL A 51 13.60 -10.60 6.84
C VAL A 51 13.63 -11.62 5.71
N LEU A 52 14.65 -11.58 4.86
CA LEU A 52 14.77 -12.41 3.67
C LEU A 52 15.38 -13.77 4.03
N VAL A 53 14.57 -14.82 3.91
CA VAL A 53 14.98 -16.21 4.15
C VAL A 53 15.02 -16.94 2.81
N GLN A 54 16.22 -17.26 2.33
CA GLN A 54 16.42 -18.02 1.10
C GLN A 54 16.77 -19.47 1.43
N VAL A 55 16.07 -20.44 0.84
CA VAL A 55 16.29 -21.88 1.07
C VAL A 55 16.50 -22.60 -0.26
N TYR A 56 17.69 -23.17 -0.47
CA TYR A 56 18.03 -23.99 -1.63
C TYR A 56 18.03 -25.46 -1.23
N TYR A 57 17.25 -26.29 -1.94
CA TYR A 57 16.90 -27.63 -1.45
C TYR A 57 16.48 -28.59 -2.56
N GLU A 58 16.35 -29.87 -2.20
CA GLU A 58 15.86 -30.95 -3.05
C GLU A 58 14.71 -31.68 -2.35
N SER A 59 13.75 -32.19 -3.12
CA SER A 59 12.56 -32.87 -2.60
C SER A 59 12.88 -34.22 -1.94
N LEU A 60 13.90 -34.96 -2.36
CA LEU A 60 14.22 -36.28 -1.78
C LEU A 60 15.42 -36.31 -0.83
N CYS A 61 16.28 -35.28 -0.84
CA CYS A 61 17.38 -35.15 0.12
C CYS A 61 16.89 -35.24 1.58
N PRO A 62 17.35 -36.22 2.39
CA PRO A 62 16.86 -36.44 3.75
C PRO A 62 16.98 -35.21 4.66
N ALA A 63 18.10 -34.49 4.61
CA ALA A 63 18.31 -33.27 5.41
C ALA A 63 17.33 -32.15 5.01
N CYS A 64 17.05 -31.99 3.71
CA CYS A 64 16.06 -31.02 3.24
C CYS A 64 14.66 -31.34 3.78
N ARG A 65 14.28 -32.63 3.82
CA ARG A 65 12.97 -33.07 4.30
C ARG A 65 12.78 -32.88 5.81
N LEU A 66 13.82 -33.15 6.61
CA LEU A 66 13.83 -32.85 8.04
C LEU A 66 13.71 -31.34 8.28
N PHE A 67 14.59 -30.54 7.66
CA PHE A 67 14.51 -29.08 7.74
C PHE A 67 13.12 -28.52 7.33
N PHE A 68 12.52 -29.03 6.25
CA PHE A 68 11.17 -28.60 5.85
C PHE A 68 10.08 -28.98 6.86
N THR A 69 10.20 -30.13 7.53
CA THR A 69 9.20 -30.63 8.49
C THR A 69 9.33 -29.95 9.85
N ASP A 70 10.57 -29.86 10.34
CA ASP A 70 10.87 -29.58 11.75
C ASP A 70 11.20 -28.09 12.00
N GLN A 71 11.66 -27.36 10.97
CA GLN A 71 12.15 -25.98 11.08
C GLN A 71 11.36 -25.01 10.20
N LEU A 72 11.34 -25.24 8.87
CA LEU A 72 10.73 -24.30 7.94
C LEU A 72 9.21 -24.29 8.04
N LYS A 73 8.53 -25.44 8.21
CA LYS A 73 7.06 -25.46 8.36
C LYS A 73 6.60 -24.63 9.57
N PRO A 74 7.10 -24.82 10.80
CA PRO A 74 6.77 -23.94 11.93
C PRO A 74 7.03 -22.45 11.66
N VAL A 75 8.12 -22.12 10.94
CA VAL A 75 8.44 -20.74 10.53
C VAL A 75 7.43 -20.19 9.52
N VAL A 76 7.01 -20.97 8.52
CA VAL A 76 5.96 -20.58 7.55
C VAL A 76 4.63 -20.35 8.27
N GLU A 77 4.24 -21.25 9.19
CA GLU A 77 2.97 -21.20 9.93
C GLU A 77 2.90 -20.02 10.91
N LYS A 78 3.99 -19.71 11.63
CA LYS A 78 4.00 -18.66 12.66
C LYS A 78 4.51 -17.31 12.16
N LEU A 79 5.53 -17.30 11.31
CA LEU A 79 6.23 -16.09 10.87
C LEU A 79 5.95 -15.69 9.41
N GLY A 80 5.27 -16.52 8.60
CA GLY A 80 5.14 -16.33 7.14
C GLY A 80 4.57 -14.98 6.68
N GLN A 81 3.72 -14.32 7.48
CA GLN A 81 3.21 -12.97 7.20
C GLN A 81 4.21 -11.84 7.51
N TYR A 82 5.28 -12.12 8.28
CA TYR A 82 6.25 -11.14 8.75
C TYR A 82 7.59 -11.20 7.98
N ILE A 83 7.92 -12.32 7.34
CA ILE A 83 9.20 -12.56 6.65
C ILE A 83 9.04 -12.79 5.14
N ASN A 84 10.12 -12.65 4.36
CA ASN A 84 10.12 -12.91 2.91
C ASN A 84 10.83 -14.25 2.64
N ILE A 85 10.06 -15.34 2.55
CA ILE A 85 10.61 -16.67 2.28
C ILE A 85 10.68 -16.89 0.76
N ARG A 86 11.89 -17.11 0.25
CA ARG A 86 12.16 -17.54 -1.14
C ARG A 86 12.76 -18.94 -1.12
N THR A 87 12.14 -19.92 -1.78
CA THR A 87 12.66 -21.29 -1.81
C THR A 87 12.93 -21.74 -3.25
N TYR A 88 14.01 -22.50 -3.42
CA TYR A 88 14.60 -22.87 -4.70
C TYR A 88 14.69 -24.41 -4.81
N PRO A 89 13.61 -25.08 -5.26
CA PRO A 89 13.56 -26.54 -5.41
C PRO A 89 14.41 -26.99 -6.61
N TYR A 90 15.69 -27.28 -6.38
CA TYR A 90 16.63 -27.74 -7.40
C TYR A 90 17.89 -28.35 -6.78
N GLY A 91 18.50 -27.63 -5.82
CA GLY A 91 19.69 -28.07 -5.08
C GLY A 91 20.89 -28.45 -5.97
N ASN A 92 21.42 -29.66 -5.80
CA ASN A 92 22.60 -30.16 -6.51
C ASN A 92 22.26 -30.82 -7.86
N ALA A 93 21.04 -30.63 -8.38
CA ALA A 93 20.67 -31.09 -9.72
C ALA A 93 21.56 -30.43 -10.80
N LYS A 94 21.65 -31.07 -11.97
CA LYS A 94 22.49 -30.61 -13.08
C LYS A 94 21.67 -30.52 -14.37
N THR A 95 21.38 -29.29 -14.79
CA THR A 95 20.97 -28.95 -16.15
C THR A 95 22.16 -29.15 -17.07
N ILE A 96 22.10 -30.21 -17.87
CA ILE A 96 23.00 -30.50 -18.99
C ILE A 96 22.34 -29.92 -20.25
N ILE A 97 23.08 -29.16 -21.03
CA ILE A 97 22.63 -28.60 -22.31
C ILE A 97 23.43 -29.29 -23.43
N ASP A 98 22.78 -29.66 -24.52
CA ASP A 98 23.41 -30.31 -25.68
C ASP A 98 23.79 -29.31 -26.79
N GLU A 99 24.33 -29.83 -27.91
CA GLU A 99 24.79 -29.04 -29.05
C GLU A 99 23.66 -28.33 -29.81
N ASN A 100 22.40 -28.77 -29.65
CA ASN A 100 21.22 -28.12 -30.24
C ASN A 100 20.63 -27.03 -29.33
N GLY A 101 21.06 -26.97 -28.07
CA GLY A 101 20.50 -26.10 -27.04
C GLY A 101 19.34 -26.72 -26.25
N ASP A 102 18.98 -27.97 -26.53
CA ASP A 102 18.06 -28.75 -25.71
C ASP A 102 18.71 -29.08 -24.37
N TYR A 103 17.90 -29.31 -23.32
CA TYR A 103 18.41 -29.49 -21.97
C TYR A 103 17.74 -30.63 -21.20
N THR A 104 18.55 -31.35 -20.43
CA THR A 104 18.12 -32.42 -19.52
C THR A 104 18.55 -32.08 -18.10
N ILE A 105 17.64 -32.18 -17.14
CA ILE A 105 17.93 -31.95 -15.72
C ILE A 105 18.11 -33.30 -15.02
N LYS A 106 19.29 -33.54 -14.44
CA LYS A 106 19.59 -34.75 -13.65
C LYS A 106 19.68 -34.40 -12.16
N CYS A 107 18.74 -34.91 -11.36
CA CYS A 107 18.70 -34.74 -9.90
C CYS A 107 19.44 -35.89 -9.19
N GLN A 108 19.91 -35.69 -7.95
CA GLN A 108 20.78 -36.66 -7.27
C GLN A 108 20.05 -37.96 -6.93
N HIS A 109 18.78 -37.85 -6.50
CA HIS A 109 17.93 -38.98 -6.14
C HIS A 109 17.05 -39.45 -7.30
N GLY A 110 17.45 -39.14 -8.54
CA GLY A 110 16.86 -39.66 -9.78
C GLY A 110 15.59 -38.95 -10.26
N PRO A 111 14.87 -39.53 -11.25
CA PRO A 111 13.69 -38.91 -11.86
C PRO A 111 12.57 -38.52 -10.88
N PRO A 112 12.26 -39.29 -9.82
CA PRO A 112 11.26 -38.88 -8.84
C PRO A 112 11.59 -37.54 -8.17
N GLU A 113 12.85 -37.30 -7.79
CA GLU A 113 13.26 -36.00 -7.24
C GLU A 113 13.10 -34.85 -8.21
N CYS A 114 13.39 -35.07 -9.50
CA CYS A 114 13.11 -34.05 -10.51
C CYS A 114 11.60 -33.77 -10.60
N TYR A 115 10.74 -34.78 -10.49
CA TYR A 115 9.28 -34.57 -10.47
C TYR A 115 8.80 -33.88 -9.18
N GLY A 116 9.33 -34.25 -8.01
CA GLY A 116 9.07 -33.56 -6.74
C GLY A 116 9.50 -32.09 -6.78
N ASN A 117 10.68 -31.80 -7.31
CA ASN A 117 11.17 -30.43 -7.49
C ASN A 117 10.26 -29.65 -8.48
N LYS A 118 9.75 -30.29 -9.55
CA LYS A 118 8.75 -29.69 -10.44
C LYS A 118 7.40 -29.42 -9.76
N LEU A 119 6.88 -30.35 -8.95
CA LEU A 119 5.65 -30.13 -8.17
C LEU A 119 5.81 -28.90 -7.25
N HIS A 120 6.95 -28.80 -6.56
CA HIS A 120 7.27 -27.68 -5.68
C HIS A 120 7.40 -26.35 -6.46
N ALA A 121 8.06 -26.37 -7.62
CA ALA A 121 8.21 -25.21 -8.49
C ALA A 121 6.88 -24.74 -9.10
N CYS A 122 6.01 -25.67 -9.48
CA CYS A 122 4.68 -25.39 -10.00
C CYS A 122 3.73 -24.87 -8.92
N ALA A 123 3.79 -25.39 -7.70
CA ALA A 123 3.04 -24.85 -6.57
C ALA A 123 3.42 -23.38 -6.28
N LEU A 124 4.72 -23.06 -6.29
CA LEU A 124 5.24 -21.68 -6.14
C LEU A 124 4.87 -20.74 -7.30
N ASN A 125 4.61 -21.28 -8.50
CA ASN A 125 4.23 -20.52 -9.69
C ASN A 125 2.71 -20.30 -9.83
N LEU A 126 1.89 -21.25 -9.39
CA LEU A 126 0.44 -21.27 -9.63
C LEU A 126 -0.38 -20.74 -8.44
N LEU A 127 0.05 -21.00 -7.21
CA LEU A 127 -0.70 -20.58 -6.01
C LEU A 127 -0.40 -19.12 -5.69
N GLN A 128 -1.43 -18.27 -5.77
CA GLN A 128 -1.29 -16.82 -5.53
C GLN A 128 -0.82 -16.49 -4.10
N ASN A 129 -1.13 -17.36 -3.13
CA ASN A 129 -0.69 -17.24 -1.75
C ASN A 129 0.64 -18.00 -1.55
N LYS A 130 1.75 -17.26 -1.40
CA LYS A 130 3.10 -17.81 -1.16
C LYS A 130 3.16 -18.71 0.09
N THR A 131 2.48 -18.34 1.18
CA THR A 131 2.42 -19.14 2.41
C THR A 131 1.74 -20.48 2.14
N GLN A 132 0.60 -20.47 1.43
CA GLN A 132 -0.12 -21.69 1.07
C GLN A 132 0.71 -22.61 0.16
N ALA A 133 1.48 -22.05 -0.77
CA ALA A 133 2.43 -22.82 -1.59
C ALA A 133 3.54 -23.47 -0.75
N LEU A 134 4.07 -22.76 0.25
CA LEU A 134 5.11 -23.29 1.14
C LEU A 134 4.56 -24.36 2.09
N ILE A 135 3.32 -24.23 2.57
CA ILE A 135 2.64 -25.29 3.35
C ILE A 135 2.34 -26.52 2.49
N PHE A 136 1.92 -26.37 1.23
CA PHE A 136 1.77 -27.48 0.30
C PHE A 136 3.11 -28.20 0.04
N ASN A 137 4.18 -27.45 -0.20
CA ASN A 137 5.52 -28.01 -0.38
C ASN A 137 6.03 -28.71 0.89
N ALA A 138 5.80 -28.13 2.08
CA ALA A 138 6.11 -28.78 3.35
C ALA A 138 5.29 -30.07 3.56
N CYS A 139 4.01 -30.09 3.18
CA CYS A 139 3.18 -31.28 3.22
C CYS A 139 3.80 -32.43 2.39
N LEU A 140 4.26 -32.15 1.16
CA LEU A 140 4.98 -33.15 0.34
C LEU A 140 6.25 -33.66 1.05
N MET A 141 6.99 -32.78 1.73
CA MET A 141 8.19 -33.14 2.50
C MET A 141 7.90 -34.04 3.72
N THR A 142 6.67 -34.02 4.26
CA THR A 142 6.28 -34.96 5.35
C THR A 142 5.96 -36.37 4.88
N ARG A 143 5.54 -36.57 3.63
CA ARG A 143 5.01 -37.87 3.15
C ARG A 143 6.11 -38.96 3.16
N ARG A 144 5.80 -40.16 3.69
CA ARG A 144 6.79 -41.24 3.92
C ARG A 144 6.67 -42.48 3.02
N PRO A 145 5.47 -42.96 2.61
CA PRO A 145 5.36 -44.11 1.71
C PRO A 145 5.88 -43.86 0.29
N ASN A 146 6.32 -44.93 -0.37
CA ASN A 146 6.66 -45.04 -1.80
C ASN A 146 7.57 -43.92 -2.35
N SER A 147 6.99 -42.85 -2.88
CA SER A 147 7.66 -41.75 -3.58
C SER A 147 8.25 -40.66 -2.68
N ARG A 148 7.99 -40.72 -1.36
CA ARG A 148 8.35 -39.64 -0.42
C ARG A 148 7.90 -38.26 -0.92
N GLY A 149 6.61 -38.10 -1.23
CA GLY A 149 6.08 -36.80 -1.63
C GLY A 149 6.27 -36.43 -3.11
N SER A 150 6.96 -37.26 -3.89
CA SER A 150 7.31 -36.96 -5.28
C SER A 150 6.46 -37.78 -6.28
N ASP A 151 5.16 -37.84 -6.06
CA ASP A 151 4.17 -38.39 -7.00
C ASP A 151 2.81 -37.69 -6.91
N ASP A 152 1.94 -37.99 -7.87
CA ASP A 152 0.55 -37.50 -7.92
C ASP A 152 -0.25 -37.81 -6.66
N LYS A 153 -0.07 -38.99 -6.05
CA LYS A 153 -0.85 -39.43 -4.89
C LYS A 153 -0.51 -38.60 -3.64
N ALA A 154 0.75 -38.20 -3.49
CA ALA A 154 1.18 -37.26 -2.46
C ALA A 154 0.66 -35.85 -2.72
N ALA A 155 0.69 -35.38 -3.98
CA ALA A 155 0.11 -34.11 -4.38
C ALA A 155 -1.40 -34.06 -4.10
N ASP A 156 -2.14 -35.13 -4.37
CA ASP A 156 -3.59 -35.23 -4.15
C ASP A 156 -3.94 -35.37 -2.67
N ALA A 157 -3.13 -36.10 -1.90
CA ALA A 157 -3.26 -36.13 -0.45
C ALA A 157 -3.02 -34.74 0.17
N CYS A 158 -1.99 -34.00 -0.27
CA CYS A 158 -1.73 -32.63 0.19
C CYS A 158 -2.74 -31.62 -0.34
N GLY A 159 -3.30 -31.82 -1.53
CA GLY A 159 -4.42 -31.04 -2.07
C GLY A 159 -5.64 -31.18 -1.17
N THR A 160 -6.02 -32.43 -0.88
CA THR A 160 -7.18 -32.75 -0.01
C THR A 160 -6.98 -32.21 1.42
N GLU A 161 -5.78 -32.40 2.01
CA GLU A 161 -5.46 -31.96 3.37
C GLU A 161 -5.46 -30.42 3.53
N LEU A 162 -5.24 -29.67 2.45
CA LEU A 162 -5.15 -28.21 2.45
C LEU A 162 -6.30 -27.51 1.68
N ASN A 163 -7.33 -28.26 1.28
CA ASN A 163 -8.44 -27.79 0.44
C ASN A 163 -7.98 -27.05 -0.84
N LEU A 164 -7.07 -27.68 -1.58
CA LEU A 164 -6.41 -27.18 -2.78
C LEU A 164 -6.64 -28.11 -3.98
N ASP A 165 -6.90 -27.55 -5.16
CA ASP A 165 -6.82 -28.31 -6.41
C ASP A 165 -5.36 -28.59 -6.79
N SER A 166 -4.94 -29.84 -6.55
CA SER A 166 -3.63 -30.37 -6.95
C SER A 166 -3.50 -30.65 -8.45
N ASN A 167 -4.59 -30.67 -9.23
CA ASN A 167 -4.54 -31.11 -10.63
C ASN A 167 -3.73 -30.15 -11.49
N THR A 168 -3.99 -28.85 -11.42
CA THR A 168 -3.20 -27.83 -12.12
C THR A 168 -1.70 -27.88 -11.78
N ILE A 169 -1.34 -28.22 -10.54
CA ILE A 169 0.06 -28.38 -10.08
C ILE A 169 0.70 -29.62 -10.70
N LYS A 170 0.00 -30.77 -10.70
CA LYS A 170 0.47 -32.02 -11.35
C LYS A 170 0.62 -31.85 -12.85
N GLU A 171 -0.33 -31.19 -13.51
CA GLU A 171 -0.29 -30.91 -14.96
C GLU A 171 0.91 -30.02 -15.33
N CYS A 172 1.10 -28.91 -14.60
CA CYS A 172 2.28 -28.07 -14.73
C CYS A 172 3.58 -28.89 -14.58
N ALA A 173 3.67 -29.73 -13.54
CA ALA A 173 4.86 -30.53 -13.24
C ALA A 173 5.16 -31.64 -14.26
N LYS A 174 4.16 -32.08 -15.03
CA LYS A 174 4.33 -33.03 -16.14
C LYS A 174 4.60 -32.35 -17.49
N SER A 175 4.27 -31.08 -17.62
CA SER A 175 4.46 -30.29 -18.84
C SER A 175 5.88 -29.71 -18.95
N ASN A 176 6.22 -29.24 -20.15
CA ASN A 176 7.43 -28.43 -20.40
C ASN A 176 7.53 -27.21 -19.47
N LYS A 177 6.42 -26.71 -18.92
CA LYS A 177 6.46 -25.59 -17.97
C LYS A 177 7.14 -25.97 -16.64
N GLY A 178 7.01 -27.22 -16.21
CA GLY A 178 7.75 -27.76 -15.09
C GLY A 178 9.26 -27.81 -15.37
N ASP A 179 9.68 -28.17 -16.58
CA ASP A 179 11.10 -28.13 -17.00
C ASP A 179 11.66 -26.71 -17.07
N GLU A 180 10.90 -25.76 -17.64
CA GLU A 180 11.28 -24.34 -17.64
C GLU A 180 11.48 -23.80 -16.22
N LEU A 181 10.54 -24.07 -15.32
CA LEU A 181 10.59 -23.62 -13.94
C LEU A 181 11.76 -24.28 -13.19
N LEU A 182 11.98 -25.59 -13.36
CA LEU A 182 13.09 -26.30 -12.73
C LEU A 182 14.44 -25.82 -13.26
N LYS A 183 14.56 -25.54 -14.57
CA LYS A 183 15.75 -24.91 -15.16
C LYS A 183 16.02 -23.54 -14.56
N HIS A 184 14.98 -22.69 -14.45
CA HIS A 184 15.09 -21.37 -13.84
C HIS A 184 15.56 -21.45 -12.38
N TYR A 185 14.95 -22.31 -11.56
CA TYR A 185 15.40 -22.52 -10.17
C TYR A 185 16.85 -23.03 -10.09
N GLY A 186 17.34 -23.77 -11.09
CA GLY A 186 18.75 -24.14 -11.21
C GLY A 186 19.69 -22.99 -11.60
N GLU A 187 19.25 -22.10 -12.47
CA GLU A 187 19.98 -20.87 -12.84
C GLU A 187 20.06 -19.88 -11.66
N GLU A 188 19.01 -19.79 -10.85
CA GLU A 188 19.03 -19.03 -9.59
C GLU A 188 19.89 -19.73 -8.51
N SER A 189 19.84 -21.06 -8.40
CA SER A 189 20.63 -21.82 -7.41
C SER A 189 22.14 -21.65 -7.62
N LYS A 190 22.60 -21.61 -8.87
CA LYS A 190 24.02 -21.38 -9.21
C LYS A 190 24.57 -20.05 -8.67
N LYS A 191 23.73 -19.03 -8.46
CA LYS A 191 24.14 -17.72 -7.94
C LYS A 191 24.51 -17.74 -6.45
N ALA A 192 24.03 -18.74 -5.71
CA ALA A 192 24.23 -18.86 -4.27
C ALA A 192 25.50 -19.63 -3.86
N ASN A 193 26.17 -20.28 -4.83
CA ASN A 193 27.49 -20.92 -4.69
C ASN A 193 27.64 -21.86 -3.46
N PHE A 194 26.65 -22.72 -3.22
CA PHE A 194 26.67 -23.72 -2.15
C PHE A 194 27.28 -25.06 -2.59
N ASN A 195 27.74 -25.85 -1.60
CA ASN A 195 28.31 -27.19 -1.80
C ASN A 195 27.48 -28.32 -1.17
N TYR A 196 26.37 -28.00 -0.50
CA TYR A 196 25.47 -28.93 0.19
C TYR A 196 24.04 -28.37 0.20
N VAL A 197 23.06 -29.21 0.54
CA VAL A 197 21.67 -28.80 0.78
C VAL A 197 21.08 -29.51 2.03
N PRO A 198 20.16 -28.88 2.78
CA PRO A 198 19.60 -27.56 2.56
C PRO A 198 20.65 -26.47 2.78
N TYR A 199 20.60 -25.41 1.97
CA TYR A 199 21.43 -24.22 2.14
C TYR A 199 20.52 -23.04 2.44
N ILE A 200 20.68 -22.47 3.63
CA ILE A 200 19.84 -21.41 4.17
C ILE A 200 20.64 -20.11 4.19
N LEU A 201 20.05 -19.02 3.70
CA LEU A 201 20.51 -17.65 3.94
C LEU A 201 19.44 -16.87 4.69
N ILE A 202 19.82 -16.16 5.76
CA ILE A 202 18.99 -15.16 6.45
C ILE A 202 19.65 -13.80 6.22
N GLN A 203 18.94 -12.85 5.58
CA GLN A 203 19.50 -11.57 5.11
C GLN A 203 20.83 -11.74 4.34
N GLY A 204 20.90 -12.79 3.49
CA GLY A 204 22.09 -13.12 2.70
C GLY A 204 23.24 -13.79 3.47
N ARG A 205 23.15 -13.95 4.79
CA ARG A 205 24.15 -14.65 5.63
C ARG A 205 23.80 -16.13 5.78
N VAL A 206 24.79 -17.01 5.68
CA VAL A 206 24.61 -18.46 5.83
C VAL A 206 24.10 -18.81 7.24
N ASN A 207 23.15 -19.73 7.31
CA ASN A 207 22.60 -20.31 8.53
C ASN A 207 22.62 -21.86 8.39
N ASP A 208 22.86 -22.55 9.50
CA ASP A 208 22.86 -24.03 9.56
C ASP A 208 21.44 -24.63 9.51
N GLY A 209 20.45 -23.90 10.03
CA GLY A 209 19.06 -24.31 10.11
C GLY A 209 18.70 -25.10 11.36
N GLU A 210 19.56 -25.17 12.38
CA GLU A 210 19.29 -25.91 13.64
C GLU A 210 18.35 -25.16 14.58
N GLU A 211 18.42 -23.82 14.62
CA GLU A 211 17.53 -22.97 15.43
C GLU A 211 16.78 -21.92 14.58
N LEU A 212 16.42 -22.25 13.34
CA LEU A 212 15.87 -21.33 12.31
C LEU A 212 14.83 -20.31 12.84
N MET A 213 13.87 -20.75 13.64
CA MET A 213 12.85 -19.89 14.26
C MET A 213 13.48 -18.80 15.15
N LYS A 214 14.42 -19.20 16.01
CA LYS A 214 15.15 -18.33 16.94
C LYS A 214 16.07 -17.39 16.17
N ASP A 215 16.77 -17.87 15.14
CA ASP A 215 17.67 -17.04 14.33
C ASP A 215 16.93 -15.96 13.54
N ILE A 216 15.76 -16.31 12.99
CA ILE A 216 14.87 -15.31 12.37
C ILE A 216 14.37 -14.31 13.43
N CYS A 217 13.97 -14.77 14.63
CA CYS A 217 13.62 -13.90 15.76
C CYS A 217 14.80 -13.03 16.26
N ASN A 218 16.05 -13.48 16.12
CA ASN A 218 17.25 -12.71 16.46
C ASN A 218 17.58 -11.61 15.42
N VAL A 219 17.08 -11.75 14.19
CA VAL A 219 17.18 -10.71 13.15
C VAL A 219 16.02 -9.70 13.24
N PHE A 220 14.90 -10.07 13.87
CA PHE A 220 13.84 -9.14 14.22
C PHE A 220 14.25 -8.23 15.40
N THR A 221 14.19 -6.91 15.20
CA THR A 221 14.42 -5.91 16.28
C THR A 221 13.27 -5.85 17.29
N ASN A 222 12.06 -6.29 16.88
CA ASN A 222 10.95 -6.66 17.75
C ASN A 222 10.33 -7.95 17.17
N PRO A 223 10.21 -9.05 17.95
CA PRO A 223 9.65 -10.30 17.44
C PRO A 223 8.11 -10.29 17.49
N PRO A 224 7.43 -10.76 16.43
CA PRO A 224 5.98 -10.67 16.35
C PRO A 224 5.25 -11.57 17.35
N PRO A 225 4.13 -11.12 17.96
CA PRO A 225 3.23 -11.99 18.70
C PRO A 225 2.69 -13.11 17.78
N PRO A 226 2.60 -14.37 18.24
CA PRO A 226 2.57 -14.78 19.65
C PRO A 226 3.87 -15.42 20.17
N TYR A 227 5.07 -15.05 19.66
CA TYR A 227 6.33 -15.60 20.20
C TYR A 227 6.74 -14.95 21.55
N ILE A 228 5.92 -15.17 22.58
CA ILE A 228 6.39 -15.11 23.96
C ILE A 228 7.11 -16.43 24.24
N GLY A 229 8.28 -16.36 24.89
CA GLY A 229 9.02 -17.55 25.31
C GLY A 229 8.19 -18.45 26.22
N VAL A 230 8.51 -19.75 26.22
CA VAL A 230 7.71 -20.80 26.88
C VAL A 230 7.47 -20.52 28.37
N ASP A 231 6.26 -20.86 28.81
CA ASP A 231 5.76 -20.90 30.18
C ASP A 231 5.43 -19.55 30.86
N LEU A 232 4.21 -19.48 31.41
CA LEU A 232 3.65 -18.31 32.09
C LEU A 232 3.43 -18.56 33.60
N ASP A 233 3.54 -19.81 34.08
CA ASP A 233 3.15 -20.19 35.45
C ASP A 233 4.28 -20.06 36.50
N GLN A 234 5.49 -19.65 36.12
CA GLN A 234 6.66 -19.61 37.04
C GLN A 234 7.16 -18.21 37.45
N ARG A 235 6.40 -17.13 37.23
CA ARG A 235 6.78 -15.76 37.69
C ARG A 235 6.19 -15.35 39.04
N ILE A 236 6.12 -16.30 39.97
CA ILE A 236 5.97 -16.03 41.41
C ILE A 236 7.16 -16.69 42.12
N ASN A 237 7.90 -15.91 42.92
CA ASN A 237 9.13 -16.23 43.67
C ASN A 237 10.48 -16.15 42.92
N SER A 238 11.09 -14.96 42.89
CA SER A 238 12.52 -14.78 43.21
C SER A 238 12.91 -13.30 43.31
N THR A 239 13.13 -12.81 44.53
CA THR A 239 13.50 -11.40 44.81
C THR A 239 15.02 -11.19 44.78
N SER A 240 15.64 -11.56 43.66
CA SER A 240 17.03 -11.25 43.26
C SER A 240 17.10 -11.55 41.76
N ILE A 241 17.63 -10.71 40.86
CA ILE A 241 18.83 -9.87 40.97
C ILE A 241 18.54 -8.44 40.48
N ARG A 242 19.05 -7.42 41.18
CA ARG A 242 19.13 -6.02 40.72
C ARG A 242 20.49 -5.41 41.07
N GLN A 243 21.54 -5.65 40.26
CA GLN A 243 22.75 -4.83 40.34
C GLN A 243 23.63 -4.82 39.07
N ASP A 244 23.83 -5.97 38.40
CA ASP A 244 24.94 -6.13 37.44
C ASP A 244 24.58 -5.87 35.95
N LEU A 245 24.03 -4.69 35.64
CA LEU A 245 23.85 -4.25 34.23
C LEU A 245 23.88 -2.71 34.03
N ASN A 246 24.37 -1.96 35.02
CA ASN A 246 24.30 -0.50 35.05
C ASN A 246 25.56 0.22 34.50
N THR A 247 26.32 -0.44 33.63
CA THR A 247 27.51 0.10 32.97
C THR A 247 27.61 -0.45 31.54
N THR A 248 27.83 0.44 30.55
CA THR A 248 27.87 0.16 29.09
C THR A 248 26.51 0.16 28.36
N ILE A 249 25.54 0.98 28.81
CA ILE A 249 24.44 1.47 27.96
C ILE A 249 24.40 3.00 28.01
N THR A 250 25.29 3.62 27.24
CA THR A 250 25.34 5.07 27.03
C THR A 250 25.90 5.39 25.65
N GLU A 251 25.19 4.95 24.61
CA GLU A 251 24.98 5.66 23.33
C GLU A 251 24.12 4.81 22.37
N LYS A 252 23.27 5.47 21.57
CA LYS A 252 22.39 4.91 20.51
C LYS A 252 21.38 3.83 20.94
N ALA A 253 20.21 4.28 21.39
CA ALA A 253 19.00 3.46 21.52
C ALA A 253 17.74 4.23 21.06
N ASP A 254 17.49 4.24 19.75
CA ASP A 254 16.31 4.78 19.05
C ASP A 254 16.19 4.08 17.68
N ASN A 255 15.03 3.86 17.01
CA ASN A 255 13.63 3.79 17.44
C ASN A 255 12.80 3.18 16.27
N VAL A 256 12.16 2.00 16.41
CA VAL A 256 11.43 1.34 15.31
C VAL A 256 10.15 0.60 15.78
N GLN A 257 8.98 1.19 15.51
CA GLN A 257 7.64 0.61 15.78
C GLN A 257 7.17 -0.37 14.68
N GLU A 258 6.52 -1.48 15.03
CA GLU A 258 6.43 -2.69 14.17
C GLU A 258 5.26 -2.77 13.15
N LYS A 259 4.07 -2.25 13.47
CA LYS A 259 2.94 -2.09 12.53
C LYS A 259 2.40 -0.66 12.55
N VAL A 260 1.77 -0.23 11.45
CA VAL A 260 1.09 1.07 11.39
C VAL A 260 -0.24 0.95 12.12
N LEU A 261 -0.38 1.67 13.23
CA LEU A 261 -1.61 1.71 14.02
C LEU A 261 -2.61 2.68 13.37
N ILE A 262 -3.74 2.15 12.92
CA ILE A 262 -4.87 2.89 12.37
C ILE A 262 -6.01 2.90 13.40
N GLN A 263 -6.40 4.09 13.85
CA GLN A 263 -7.53 4.27 14.76
C GLN A 263 -8.61 5.11 14.08
N LEU A 264 -9.74 4.47 13.73
CA LEU A 264 -10.88 5.10 13.07
C LEU A 264 -12.06 5.20 14.03
N TYR A 265 -12.45 6.43 14.36
CA TYR A 265 -13.61 6.76 15.18
C TYR A 265 -14.76 7.17 14.24
N TYR A 266 -15.91 6.53 14.35
CA TYR A 266 -17.02 6.64 13.38
C TYR A 266 -18.38 6.33 14.01
N GLU A 267 -19.45 6.61 13.27
CA GLU A 267 -20.84 6.25 13.57
C GLU A 267 -21.54 5.74 12.31
N CYS A 268 -22.56 4.88 12.43
CA CYS A 268 -23.46 4.59 11.31
C CYS A 268 -24.40 5.79 11.03
N LEU A 269 -25.19 5.72 9.95
CA LEU A 269 -26.13 6.76 9.49
C LEU A 269 -25.53 8.15 9.14
N CYS A 270 -24.31 8.45 9.56
CA CYS A 270 -23.55 9.62 9.14
C CYS A 270 -22.97 9.42 7.73
N PRO A 271 -23.38 10.20 6.71
CA PRO A 271 -23.00 9.94 5.32
C PRO A 271 -21.48 9.98 5.08
N PHE A 272 -20.77 10.88 5.77
CA PHE A 272 -19.30 10.94 5.70
C PHE A 272 -18.63 9.71 6.32
N CYS A 273 -19.23 9.13 7.37
CA CYS A 273 -18.76 7.87 7.94
C CYS A 273 -18.98 6.74 6.96
N THR A 274 -20.18 6.61 6.39
CA THR A 274 -20.50 5.60 5.36
C THR A 274 -19.48 5.66 4.23
N GLN A 275 -19.34 6.83 3.61
CA GLN A 275 -18.50 7.00 2.43
C GLN A 275 -17.03 6.67 2.72
N PHE A 276 -16.45 7.21 3.79
CA PHE A 276 -15.06 6.91 4.13
C PHE A 276 -14.86 5.43 4.50
N TYR A 277 -15.82 4.82 5.20
CA TYR A 277 -15.70 3.43 5.63
C TYR A 277 -15.74 2.46 4.43
N THR A 278 -16.67 2.67 3.50
CA THR A 278 -16.92 1.76 2.37
C THR A 278 -16.01 2.01 1.18
N GLU A 279 -15.74 3.28 0.81
CA GLU A 279 -14.99 3.63 -0.40
C GLU A 279 -13.48 3.72 -0.18
N VAL A 280 -13.03 3.98 1.05
CA VAL A 280 -11.60 4.26 1.36
C VAL A 280 -11.03 3.22 2.32
N PHE A 281 -11.62 3.12 3.51
CA PHE A 281 -11.06 2.34 4.62
C PHE A 281 -11.09 0.84 4.32
N ILE A 282 -12.23 0.26 3.95
CA ILE A 282 -12.36 -1.19 3.73
C ILE A 282 -11.56 -1.70 2.53
N PRO A 283 -11.49 -1.01 1.37
CA PRO A 283 -10.52 -1.33 0.33
C PRO A 283 -9.07 -1.30 0.83
N THR A 284 -8.71 -0.30 1.65
CA THR A 284 -7.39 -0.22 2.28
C THR A 284 -7.12 -1.41 3.22
N ILE A 285 -8.10 -1.82 4.05
CA ILE A 285 -7.93 -2.96 4.97
C ILE A 285 -7.84 -4.29 4.21
N ARG A 286 -8.61 -4.48 3.13
CA ARG A 286 -8.58 -5.71 2.32
C ARG A 286 -7.20 -5.94 1.67
N GLU A 287 -6.55 -4.89 1.21
CA GLU A 287 -5.26 -4.99 0.50
C GLU A 287 -4.04 -4.86 1.45
N LEU A 288 -4.13 -4.06 2.52
CA LEU A 288 -3.01 -3.80 3.44
C LEU A 288 -3.13 -4.47 4.81
N GLY A 289 -4.17 -5.27 5.06
CA GLY A 289 -4.49 -5.83 6.39
C GLY A 289 -3.34 -6.57 7.10
N GLU A 290 -2.42 -7.21 6.36
CA GLU A 290 -1.20 -7.82 6.94
C GLU A 290 -0.32 -6.80 7.69
N TYR A 291 -0.31 -5.54 7.25
CA TYR A 291 0.65 -4.50 7.65
C TYR A 291 0.11 -3.50 8.68
N LEU A 292 -1.19 -3.55 8.97
CA LEU A 292 -1.88 -2.59 9.82
C LEU A 292 -2.24 -3.22 11.18
N ASP A 293 -2.22 -2.42 12.24
CA ASP A 293 -3.01 -2.69 13.46
C ASP A 293 -4.26 -1.82 13.38
N VAL A 294 -5.42 -2.45 13.16
CA VAL A 294 -6.66 -1.77 12.83
C VAL A 294 -7.59 -1.76 14.04
N ARG A 295 -7.93 -0.56 14.51
CA ARG A 295 -8.84 -0.36 15.65
C ARG A 295 -9.96 0.60 15.24
N THR A 296 -11.19 0.12 15.27
CA THR A 296 -12.37 0.91 14.92
C THR A 296 -13.26 1.13 16.14
N TYR A 297 -13.79 2.34 16.27
CA TYR A 297 -14.56 2.79 17.42
C TYR A 297 -15.94 3.28 16.95
N PRO A 298 -16.94 2.36 16.84
CA PRO A 298 -18.31 2.70 16.46
C PRO A 298 -19.04 3.34 17.65
N TYR A 299 -19.08 4.66 17.69
CA TYR A 299 -19.68 5.43 18.78
C TYR A 299 -20.05 6.87 18.38
N GLY A 300 -19.34 7.47 17.41
CA GLY A 300 -19.69 8.78 16.90
C GLY A 300 -19.39 9.95 17.82
N ASN A 301 -20.16 11.03 17.65
CA ASN A 301 -20.21 12.13 18.64
C ASN A 301 -21.35 11.95 19.66
N ALA A 302 -21.79 10.71 19.92
CA ALA A 302 -22.83 10.41 20.89
C ALA A 302 -22.43 10.80 22.33
N TRP A 303 -23.43 11.00 23.19
CA TRP A 303 -23.22 11.24 24.62
C TRP A 303 -23.74 10.06 25.46
N THR A 304 -22.97 9.66 26.49
CA THR A 304 -23.32 8.57 27.41
C THR A 304 -23.70 9.13 28.77
N SER A 305 -24.84 8.69 29.31
CA SER A 305 -25.25 8.91 30.70
C SER A 305 -25.52 7.60 31.43
N GLU A 306 -25.28 7.55 32.73
CA GLU A 306 -25.73 6.45 33.58
C GLU A 306 -27.08 6.79 34.21
N ARG A 307 -28.04 5.86 34.16
CA ARG A 307 -29.34 5.96 34.83
C ARG A 307 -29.70 4.61 35.43
N ASN A 308 -29.93 4.57 36.75
CA ASN A 308 -30.33 3.37 37.50
C ASN A 308 -29.39 2.15 37.28
N GLY A 309 -28.08 2.37 37.14
CA GLY A 309 -27.09 1.31 36.89
C GLY A 309 -27.03 0.78 35.45
N SER A 310 -27.67 1.46 34.50
CA SER A 310 -27.60 1.16 33.06
C SER A 310 -27.18 2.39 32.25
N TYR A 311 -26.61 2.18 31.06
CA TYR A 311 -26.09 3.25 30.21
C TYR A 311 -27.10 3.65 29.12
N VAL A 312 -27.36 4.95 29.02
CA VAL A 312 -28.25 5.58 28.04
C VAL A 312 -27.43 6.46 27.12
N PHE A 313 -27.64 6.29 25.82
CA PHE A 313 -26.91 6.97 24.75
C PHE A 313 -27.81 7.95 24.01
N ASP A 314 -27.34 9.19 23.86
CA ASP A 314 -27.95 10.22 23.02
C ASP A 314 -27.04 10.44 21.79
N CYS A 315 -27.40 9.82 20.66
CA CYS A 315 -26.62 9.83 19.42
C CYS A 315 -27.18 10.85 18.39
N GLN A 316 -26.36 11.32 17.45
CA GLN A 316 -26.67 12.46 16.57
C GLN A 316 -27.84 12.17 15.61
N HIS A 317 -27.86 10.97 15.03
CA HIS A 317 -28.93 10.46 14.18
C HIS A 317 -29.97 9.64 15.00
N GLY A 318 -29.97 9.81 16.33
CA GLY A 318 -30.98 9.28 17.24
C GLY A 318 -30.85 7.79 17.54
N ARG A 319 -31.97 7.16 17.95
CA ARG A 319 -31.99 5.78 18.47
C ARG A 319 -31.56 4.72 17.45
N ALA A 320 -31.76 4.95 16.16
CA ALA A 320 -31.32 4.04 15.11
C ALA A 320 -29.78 3.98 15.06
N GLU A 321 -29.12 5.14 15.16
CA GLU A 321 -27.66 5.23 15.24
C GLU A 321 -27.11 4.54 16.49
N CYS A 322 -27.72 4.80 17.65
CA CYS A 322 -27.36 4.12 18.89
C CYS A 322 -27.55 2.59 18.83
N TYR A 323 -28.38 2.08 17.91
CA TYR A 323 -28.57 0.66 17.69
C TYR A 323 -27.58 0.09 16.65
N GLY A 324 -27.38 0.77 15.52
CA GLY A 324 -26.39 0.38 14.52
C GLY A 324 -24.96 0.40 15.06
N ASN A 325 -24.59 1.41 15.86
CA ASN A 325 -23.31 1.45 16.55
C ASN A 325 -23.14 0.25 17.51
N LYS A 326 -24.22 -0.27 18.11
CA LYS A 326 -24.18 -1.52 18.90
C LYS A 326 -24.04 -2.76 18.03
N LEU A 327 -24.72 -2.88 16.89
CA LEU A 327 -24.50 -3.96 15.93
C LEU A 327 -23.03 -4.00 15.48
N HIS A 328 -22.45 -2.82 15.22
CA HIS A 328 -21.05 -2.68 14.81
C HIS A 328 -20.07 -3.09 15.91
N ALA A 329 -20.36 -2.70 17.15
CA ALA A 329 -19.60 -3.09 18.34
C ALA A 329 -19.69 -4.60 18.62
N CYS A 330 -20.88 -5.18 18.49
CA CYS A 330 -21.12 -6.62 18.67
C CYS A 330 -20.47 -7.47 17.56
N ALA A 331 -20.45 -7.00 16.32
CA ALA A 331 -19.74 -7.68 15.23
C ALA A 331 -18.21 -7.70 15.47
N LEU A 332 -17.64 -6.61 15.99
CA LEU A 332 -16.21 -6.52 16.33
C LEU A 332 -15.79 -7.40 17.52
N ASP A 333 -16.73 -7.73 18.40
CA ASP A 333 -16.52 -8.59 19.58
C ASP A 333 -16.76 -10.08 19.28
N LEU A 334 -17.84 -10.42 18.55
CA LEU A 334 -18.26 -11.80 18.31
C LEU A 334 -17.52 -12.50 17.16
N LEU A 335 -17.08 -11.75 16.14
CA LEU A 335 -16.47 -12.35 14.94
C LEU A 335 -14.96 -12.49 15.10
N GLN A 336 -14.52 -13.75 15.28
CA GLN A 336 -13.10 -14.11 15.47
C GLN A 336 -12.17 -13.57 14.37
N ASN A 337 -12.66 -13.48 13.13
CA ASN A 337 -11.96 -12.85 12.02
C ASN A 337 -12.26 -11.34 11.99
N LYS A 338 -11.34 -10.52 12.51
CA LYS A 338 -11.46 -9.06 12.51
C LYS A 338 -11.68 -8.45 11.12
N THR A 339 -11.08 -9.01 10.06
CA THR A 339 -11.32 -8.52 8.69
C THR A 339 -12.74 -8.82 8.23
N GLN A 340 -13.31 -9.97 8.61
CA GLN A 340 -14.73 -10.27 8.38
C GLN A 340 -15.64 -9.35 9.19
N ALA A 341 -15.30 -9.03 10.44
CA ALA A 341 -16.05 -8.06 11.25
C ALA A 341 -16.09 -6.66 10.62
N LEU A 342 -14.94 -6.18 10.13
CA LEU A 342 -14.84 -4.90 9.43
C LEU A 342 -15.62 -4.91 8.11
N VAL A 343 -15.58 -6.00 7.34
CA VAL A 343 -16.34 -6.13 6.08
C VAL A 343 -17.85 -6.31 6.34
N PHE A 344 -18.26 -6.91 7.46
CA PHE A 344 -19.66 -6.99 7.88
C PHE A 344 -20.19 -5.60 8.25
N ASN A 345 -19.45 -4.85 9.07
CA ASN A 345 -19.75 -3.45 9.38
C ASN A 345 -19.76 -2.60 8.11
N SER A 346 -18.91 -2.88 7.12
CA SER A 346 -18.94 -2.20 5.82
C SER A 346 -20.24 -2.37 5.05
N CYS A 347 -20.94 -3.49 5.23
CA CYS A 347 -22.24 -3.73 4.62
C CYS A 347 -23.34 -3.00 5.39
N LEU A 348 -23.32 -3.07 6.72
CA LEU A 348 -24.24 -2.31 7.58
C LEU A 348 -24.14 -0.78 7.36
N MET A 349 -22.94 -0.23 7.13
CA MET A 349 -22.73 1.19 6.81
C MET A 349 -23.46 1.66 5.53
N VAL A 350 -23.78 0.76 4.59
CA VAL A 350 -24.50 1.09 3.33
C VAL A 350 -26.01 1.18 3.53
N GLY A 351 -26.55 0.45 4.51
CA GLY A 351 -27.96 0.47 4.88
C GLY A 351 -28.30 1.49 5.98
N ASN A 352 -29.39 1.24 6.69
CA ASN A 352 -29.76 1.96 7.92
C ASN A 352 -28.96 1.49 9.14
N SER A 353 -28.20 0.41 9.00
CA SER A 353 -27.61 -0.38 10.10
C SER A 353 -28.69 -0.89 11.08
N ASP A 354 -29.74 -1.51 10.53
CA ASP A 354 -30.83 -2.12 11.30
C ASP A 354 -30.83 -3.67 11.26
N ASP A 355 -31.86 -4.31 11.85
CA ASP A 355 -32.01 -5.78 11.87
C ASP A 355 -32.11 -6.39 10.47
N SER A 356 -32.76 -5.70 9.52
CA SER A 356 -32.93 -6.16 8.13
C SER A 356 -31.62 -6.06 7.35
N ASP A 357 -30.83 -5.01 7.59
CA ASP A 357 -29.48 -4.91 7.05
C ASP A 357 -28.58 -6.01 7.62
N ALA A 358 -28.61 -6.24 8.95
CA ALA A 358 -27.87 -7.31 9.59
C ALA A 358 -28.25 -8.69 9.01
N ASP A 359 -29.53 -8.93 8.77
CA ASP A 359 -30.03 -10.15 8.13
C ASP A 359 -29.61 -10.29 6.66
N GLN A 360 -29.42 -9.20 5.93
CA GLN A 360 -28.93 -9.24 4.55
C GLN A 360 -27.40 -9.45 4.52
N CYS A 361 -26.66 -8.64 5.26
CA CYS A 361 -25.20 -8.73 5.39
C CYS A 361 -24.76 -10.08 5.97
N GLY A 362 -25.54 -10.68 6.88
CA GLY A 362 -25.29 -12.00 7.44
C GLY A 362 -25.34 -13.11 6.38
N LYS A 363 -26.36 -13.07 5.51
CA LYS A 363 -26.52 -14.01 4.38
C LYS A 363 -25.43 -13.82 3.33
N GLU A 364 -25.09 -12.57 3.00
CA GLU A 364 -24.05 -12.26 2.01
C GLU A 364 -22.63 -12.67 2.45
N GLN A 365 -22.34 -12.62 3.74
CA GLN A 365 -20.99 -12.83 4.29
C GLN A 365 -20.83 -14.13 5.09
N ASN A 366 -21.86 -14.99 5.10
CA ASN A 366 -21.95 -16.20 5.91
C ASN A 366 -21.59 -15.94 7.39
N VAL A 367 -22.30 -14.97 7.97
CA VAL A 367 -22.17 -14.49 9.35
C VAL A 367 -23.48 -14.75 10.10
N ASP A 368 -23.38 -15.22 11.34
CA ASP A 368 -24.50 -15.30 12.28
C ASP A 368 -24.93 -13.89 12.71
N ALA A 369 -25.92 -13.36 12.01
CA ALA A 369 -26.54 -12.07 12.32
C ALA A 369 -27.46 -12.14 13.54
N ASP A 370 -28.01 -13.29 13.89
CA ASP A 370 -28.92 -13.42 15.04
C ASP A 370 -28.14 -13.20 16.35
N SER A 371 -26.98 -13.83 16.53
CA SER A 371 -26.09 -13.56 17.67
C SER A 371 -25.66 -12.09 17.77
N ILE A 372 -25.46 -11.41 16.64
CA ILE A 372 -25.07 -9.98 16.61
C ILE A 372 -26.26 -9.08 16.99
N LYS A 373 -27.47 -9.35 16.49
CA LYS A 373 -28.71 -8.64 16.86
C LYS A 373 -29.08 -8.85 18.33
N GLU A 374 -28.97 -10.08 18.84
CA GLU A 374 -29.20 -10.37 20.26
C GLU A 374 -28.22 -9.62 21.16
N CYS A 375 -26.93 -9.62 20.81
CA CYS A 375 -25.91 -8.83 21.50
C CYS A 375 -26.26 -7.33 21.50
N ALA A 376 -26.66 -6.77 20.35
CA ALA A 376 -26.96 -5.34 20.22
C ALA A 376 -28.23 -4.90 20.98
N LYS A 377 -29.21 -5.80 21.12
CA LYS A 377 -30.43 -5.58 21.90
C LYS A 377 -30.20 -5.72 23.41
N GLY A 378 -29.30 -6.61 23.82
CA GLY A 378 -29.02 -6.93 25.22
C GLY A 378 -28.02 -6.00 25.92
N ASP A 379 -27.75 -6.30 27.19
CA ASP A 379 -26.81 -5.56 28.04
C ASP A 379 -25.38 -5.60 27.50
N LYS A 380 -24.99 -6.67 26.77
CA LYS A 380 -23.65 -6.78 26.17
C LYS A 380 -23.39 -5.66 25.17
N GLY A 381 -24.32 -5.40 24.24
CA GLY A 381 -24.21 -4.27 23.30
C GLY A 381 -24.25 -2.92 24.01
N THR A 382 -25.02 -2.79 25.10
CA THR A 382 -25.01 -1.59 25.96
C THR A 382 -23.63 -1.36 26.59
N LEU A 383 -22.98 -2.39 27.13
CA LEU A 383 -21.64 -2.30 27.71
C LEU A 383 -20.56 -2.06 26.65
N LEU A 384 -20.66 -2.71 25.48
CA LEU A 384 -19.73 -2.52 24.36
C LEU A 384 -19.79 -1.09 23.79
N LEU A 385 -20.99 -0.53 23.57
CA LEU A 385 -21.10 0.86 23.11
C LEU A 385 -20.56 1.85 24.16
N LYS A 386 -20.76 1.58 25.46
CA LYS A 386 -20.15 2.38 26.54
C LYS A 386 -18.62 2.31 26.51
N TYR A 387 -18.06 1.12 26.34
CA TYR A 387 -16.61 0.93 26.20
C TYR A 387 -16.06 1.69 24.97
N TYR A 388 -16.72 1.60 23.82
CA TYR A 388 -16.31 2.38 22.64
C TYR A 388 -16.44 3.89 22.88
N GLY A 389 -17.41 4.35 23.68
CA GLY A 389 -17.51 5.73 24.16
C GLY A 389 -16.34 6.18 25.04
N ASP A 390 -15.95 5.36 26.02
CA ASP A 390 -14.80 5.61 26.89
C ASP A 390 -13.49 5.72 26.07
N GLU A 391 -13.30 4.84 25.07
CA GLU A 391 -12.14 4.89 24.17
C GLU A 391 -12.21 6.08 23.18
N SER A 392 -13.41 6.43 22.72
CA SER A 392 -13.67 7.62 21.89
C SER A 392 -13.37 8.93 22.62
N ALA A 393 -13.62 9.00 23.93
CA ALA A 393 -13.27 10.18 24.73
C ALA A 393 -11.74 10.46 24.73
N LYS A 394 -10.91 9.40 24.73
CA LYS A 394 -9.44 9.46 24.55
C LYS A 394 -9.04 9.83 23.10
N GLY A 395 -10.00 9.81 22.18
CA GLY A 395 -9.85 10.27 20.81
C GLY A 395 -9.58 11.78 20.72
N HIS A 396 -10.20 12.60 21.57
CA HIS A 396 -10.14 14.07 21.51
C HIS A 396 -10.48 14.64 20.12
N TYR A 397 -11.62 14.21 19.57
CA TYR A 397 -12.17 14.71 18.30
C TYR A 397 -13.39 15.60 18.49
N SER A 398 -13.83 16.25 17.40
CA SER A 398 -15.02 17.12 17.37
C SER A 398 -15.90 16.91 16.13
N TYR A 399 -15.61 15.88 15.33
CA TYR A 399 -16.35 15.43 14.15
C TYR A 399 -16.00 13.96 13.91
N VAL A 400 -16.77 13.26 13.07
CA VAL A 400 -16.45 11.91 12.56
C VAL A 400 -16.73 11.82 11.05
N PRO A 401 -16.17 10.85 10.31
CA PRO A 401 -15.13 9.91 10.72
C PRO A 401 -13.81 10.65 10.99
N TYR A 402 -13.17 10.27 12.09
CA TYR A 402 -11.94 10.87 12.60
C TYR A 402 -10.85 9.80 12.73
N LEU A 403 -9.62 10.17 12.41
CA LEU A 403 -8.58 9.22 12.06
C LEU A 403 -7.26 9.57 12.73
N LYS A 404 -6.69 8.61 13.48
CA LYS A 404 -5.31 8.69 13.96
C LYS A 404 -4.45 7.64 13.27
N ILE A 405 -3.25 8.05 12.87
CA ILE A 405 -2.17 7.14 12.48
C ILE A 405 -1.09 7.24 13.56
N ASN A 406 -0.68 6.10 14.13
CA ASN A 406 0.31 6.02 15.21
C ASN A 406 0.02 7.03 16.35
N GLY A 407 -1.25 7.11 16.77
CA GLY A 407 -1.73 8.00 17.84
C GLY A 407 -1.86 9.49 17.49
N LYS A 408 -1.36 9.95 16.33
CA LYS A 408 -1.47 11.35 15.89
C LYS A 408 -2.66 11.52 14.95
N HIS A 409 -3.46 12.58 15.13
CA HIS A 409 -4.55 12.94 14.23
C HIS A 409 -4.04 13.22 12.79
N ARG A 410 -4.88 12.89 11.81
CA ARG A 410 -4.66 13.08 10.37
C ARG A 410 -5.97 13.53 9.73
N ALA A 411 -5.94 14.60 8.94
CA ALA A 411 -7.06 14.95 8.07
C ALA A 411 -7.24 13.88 6.98
N ARG A 412 -8.43 13.78 6.37
CA ARG A 412 -8.74 12.70 5.42
C ARG A 412 -7.86 12.74 4.15
N ALA A 413 -7.61 13.94 3.60
CA ALA A 413 -6.66 14.13 2.49
C ALA A 413 -5.21 13.78 2.88
N ASP A 414 -4.85 13.99 4.15
CA ASP A 414 -3.51 13.81 4.71
C ASP A 414 -3.19 12.33 5.03
N PHE A 415 -4.19 11.44 4.96
CA PHE A 415 -4.10 10.02 5.29
C PHE A 415 -3.05 9.29 4.45
N MET A 416 -3.23 9.25 3.12
CA MET A 416 -2.33 8.52 2.22
C MET A 416 -0.90 9.05 2.27
N HIS A 417 -0.74 10.38 2.33
CA HIS A 417 0.57 11.02 2.35
C HIS A 417 1.32 10.80 3.68
N LYS A 418 0.64 10.76 4.85
CA LYS A 418 1.30 10.37 6.10
C LYS A 418 1.48 8.87 6.28
N VAL A 419 0.65 7.98 5.75
CA VAL A 419 1.04 6.55 5.73
C VAL A 419 2.32 6.38 4.93
N TYR A 420 2.44 7.05 3.78
CA TYR A 420 3.68 7.09 3.01
C TYR A 420 4.87 7.68 3.82
N PHE A 421 4.72 8.84 4.46
CA PHE A 421 5.79 9.49 5.22
C PHE A 421 6.20 8.71 6.49
N ASP A 422 5.22 8.32 7.32
CA ASP A 422 5.45 7.56 8.57
C ASP A 422 5.89 6.09 8.32
N THR A 423 5.86 5.60 7.07
CA THR A 423 6.50 4.32 6.66
C THR A 423 7.84 4.47 5.93
N SER A 424 8.17 5.66 5.40
CA SER A 424 9.43 5.91 4.68
C SER A 424 10.51 6.59 5.55
N ASN A 425 10.13 7.35 6.58
CA ASN A 425 11.05 8.02 7.51
C ASN A 425 11.88 7.08 8.44
N LYS A 426 11.98 5.79 8.11
CA LYS A 426 12.96 4.87 8.72
C LYS A 426 14.21 4.69 7.86
N PHE A 427 14.23 5.26 6.65
CA PHE A 427 15.42 5.33 5.81
C PHE A 427 16.19 6.62 6.09
N ASN A 428 17.34 6.46 6.77
CA ASN A 428 18.47 7.40 6.85
C ASN A 428 18.35 8.64 7.76
N GLU A 429 18.36 8.44 9.08
CA GLU A 429 19.10 9.35 9.98
C GLU A 429 20.58 8.90 10.08
N THR A 430 21.32 9.07 8.98
CA THR A 430 22.80 8.96 8.95
C THR A 430 23.37 9.75 7.77
N GLU A 431 24.45 10.51 7.99
CA GLU A 431 25.02 11.45 7.01
C GLU A 431 25.54 10.82 5.70
N GLU A 432 25.66 9.49 5.64
CA GLU A 432 26.08 8.79 4.41
C GLU A 432 25.05 8.93 3.28
N GLY A 433 23.76 9.14 3.61
CA GLY A 433 22.70 9.38 2.62
C GLY A 433 22.90 10.66 1.79
N LEU A 434 23.63 11.66 2.31
CA LEU A 434 23.89 12.92 1.60
C LEU A 434 24.96 12.82 0.51
N LYS A 435 25.70 11.70 0.42
CA LYS A 435 26.69 11.46 -0.64
C LYS A 435 26.08 10.99 -1.97
N PHE A 436 24.76 10.75 -2.03
CA PHE A 436 24.08 10.20 -3.21
C PHE A 436 23.86 11.20 -4.37
N LEU A 437 24.41 12.42 -4.30
CA LEU A 437 24.20 13.47 -5.30
C LEU A 437 25.43 13.82 -6.17
N ASP A 438 26.65 13.41 -5.77
CA ASP A 438 27.83 13.54 -6.62
C ASP A 438 28.13 12.22 -7.35
N GLY A 439 28.56 12.33 -8.61
CA GLY A 439 28.53 11.21 -9.55
C GLY A 439 29.87 10.50 -9.72
N ASP A 440 29.88 9.20 -9.42
CA ASP A 440 30.92 8.25 -9.87
C ASP A 440 30.30 7.05 -10.62
N ALA A 441 31.14 6.23 -11.24
CA ALA A 441 30.69 5.19 -12.18
C ALA A 441 30.09 3.94 -11.50
N LEU A 442 28.85 3.58 -11.89
CA LEU A 442 28.09 2.44 -11.34
C LEU A 442 28.65 1.06 -11.77
N SER A 443 28.49 0.07 -10.89
CA SER A 443 29.06 -1.27 -11.04
C SER A 443 28.32 -2.19 -12.02
N PRO A 444 28.95 -3.28 -12.51
CA PRO A 444 28.29 -4.27 -13.37
C PRO A 444 27.10 -5.00 -12.72
N VAL A 445 27.07 -5.10 -11.39
CA VAL A 445 25.98 -5.75 -10.65
C VAL A 445 24.70 -4.91 -10.76
N GLU A 446 24.81 -3.59 -10.59
CA GLU A 446 23.69 -2.65 -10.68
C GLU A 446 23.09 -2.57 -12.09
N GLN A 447 23.91 -2.78 -13.12
CA GLN A 447 23.45 -2.89 -14.51
C GLN A 447 22.57 -4.14 -14.75
N THR A 448 22.75 -5.19 -13.95
CA THR A 448 22.06 -6.48 -14.13
C THR A 448 20.61 -6.47 -13.60
N PHE A 449 20.31 -5.69 -12.56
CA PHE A 449 19.00 -5.68 -11.91
C PHE A 449 17.95 -4.74 -12.55
N ARG A 450 18.33 -3.73 -13.33
CA ARG A 450 17.41 -2.74 -13.94
C ARG A 450 16.62 -3.23 -15.18
N SER A 451 16.39 -4.53 -15.34
CA SER A 451 15.80 -5.11 -16.57
C SER A 451 14.29 -4.89 -16.79
N LYS A 452 13.62 -4.11 -15.91
CA LYS A 452 12.16 -3.83 -15.97
C LYS A 452 11.76 -2.36 -15.76
N GLU A 453 12.68 -1.42 -15.52
CA GLU A 453 12.29 -0.02 -15.36
C GLU A 453 11.75 0.59 -16.66
N ARG A 454 10.59 1.26 -16.56
CA ARG A 454 10.13 2.19 -17.60
C ARG A 454 10.93 3.48 -17.49
N VAL A 455 11.38 4.05 -18.61
CA VAL A 455 12.07 5.35 -18.61
C VAL A 455 11.12 6.43 -18.08
N VAL A 456 11.52 7.12 -17.02
CA VAL A 456 10.73 8.16 -16.37
C VAL A 456 11.04 9.49 -17.04
N ILE A 457 10.00 10.21 -17.48
CA ILE A 457 10.09 11.57 -18.01
C ILE A 457 9.35 12.49 -17.05
N GLN A 458 10.04 13.49 -16.49
CA GLN A 458 9.44 14.55 -15.69
C GLN A 458 9.44 15.84 -16.49
N VAL A 459 8.30 16.54 -16.59
CA VAL A 459 8.14 17.78 -17.35
C VAL A 459 7.60 18.87 -16.45
N PHE A 460 8.39 19.92 -16.21
CA PHE A 460 8.00 21.10 -15.44
C PHE A 460 7.61 22.21 -16.43
N TYR A 461 6.38 22.71 -16.31
CA TYR A 461 5.78 23.52 -17.36
C TYR A 461 4.76 24.54 -16.84
N GLU A 462 4.42 25.49 -17.71
CA GLU A 462 3.42 26.52 -17.50
C GLU A 462 2.25 26.34 -18.47
N SER A 463 1.02 26.62 -18.01
CA SER A 463 -0.19 26.47 -18.82
C SER A 463 -0.28 27.47 -19.98
N LEU A 464 0.26 28.70 -19.84
CA LEU A 464 0.18 29.72 -20.89
C LEU A 464 1.41 29.86 -21.77
N SER A 465 2.62 29.52 -21.29
CA SER A 465 3.88 29.56 -22.06
C SER A 465 3.74 28.94 -23.47
N PRO A 466 4.03 29.70 -24.56
CA PRO A 466 4.02 29.18 -25.93
C PRO A 466 4.96 28.00 -26.15
N GLU A 467 6.11 28.00 -25.48
CA GLU A 467 7.14 26.97 -25.54
C GLU A 467 6.63 25.66 -24.91
N CYS A 468 5.97 25.77 -23.75
CA CYS A 468 5.33 24.63 -23.08
C CYS A 468 4.21 24.03 -23.93
N LYS A 469 3.34 24.87 -24.50
CA LYS A 469 2.27 24.46 -25.43
C LYS A 469 2.82 23.74 -26.66
N ASN A 470 3.87 24.29 -27.28
CA ASN A 470 4.54 23.69 -28.42
C ASN A 470 5.19 22.34 -28.05
N PHE A 471 5.93 22.28 -26.94
CA PHE A 471 6.60 21.07 -26.48
C PHE A 471 5.61 19.95 -26.17
N HIS A 472 4.54 20.22 -25.40
CA HIS A 472 3.52 19.22 -25.10
C HIS A 472 2.92 18.62 -26.38
N LYS A 473 2.49 19.49 -27.29
CA LYS A 473 1.78 19.11 -28.52
C LYS A 473 2.67 18.42 -29.56
N HIS A 474 3.88 18.92 -29.79
CA HIS A 474 4.72 18.53 -30.92
C HIS A 474 5.97 17.72 -30.56
N ILE A 475 6.35 17.65 -29.28
CA ILE A 475 7.57 16.95 -28.83
C ILE A 475 7.23 15.82 -27.85
N LEU A 476 6.43 16.09 -26.81
CA LEU A 476 6.06 15.11 -25.79
C LEU A 476 5.03 14.09 -26.30
N MET A 477 3.93 14.55 -26.90
CA MET A 477 2.86 13.64 -27.32
C MET A 477 3.26 12.58 -28.36
N PRO A 478 4.13 12.85 -29.36
CA PRO A 478 4.66 11.79 -30.23
C PRO A 478 5.46 10.72 -29.47
N VAL A 479 6.24 11.10 -28.45
CA VAL A 479 6.97 10.17 -27.57
C VAL A 479 6.01 9.33 -26.75
N VAL A 480 4.96 9.95 -26.19
CA VAL A 480 3.89 9.24 -25.46
C VAL A 480 3.17 8.24 -26.38
N GLN A 481 2.73 8.66 -27.57
CA GLN A 481 2.00 7.80 -28.51
C GLN A 481 2.79 6.55 -28.91
N ILE A 482 4.10 6.68 -29.12
CA ILE A 482 4.96 5.60 -29.61
C ILE A 482 5.46 4.70 -28.46
N LEU A 483 5.75 5.26 -27.28
CA LEU A 483 6.43 4.55 -26.19
C LEU A 483 5.59 4.34 -24.91
N ASN A 484 4.29 4.66 -24.89
CA ASN A 484 3.41 4.63 -23.69
C ASN A 484 3.59 3.40 -22.77
N LYS A 485 3.77 2.20 -23.33
CA LYS A 485 3.93 0.95 -22.55
C LYS A 485 5.29 0.81 -21.84
N ASN A 486 6.28 1.59 -22.29
CA ASN A 486 7.69 1.52 -21.94
C ASN A 486 8.20 2.75 -21.17
N ILE A 487 7.43 3.85 -21.10
CA ILE A 487 7.78 5.07 -20.36
C ILE A 487 6.81 5.34 -19.21
N ARG A 488 7.20 6.20 -18.26
CA ARG A 488 6.32 6.80 -17.25
C ARG A 488 6.47 8.32 -17.33
N VAL A 489 5.43 9.03 -17.72
CA VAL A 489 5.46 10.51 -17.76
C VAL A 489 4.84 11.08 -16.49
N MET A 490 5.48 12.11 -15.94
CA MET A 490 5.03 12.91 -14.81
C MET A 490 5.14 14.38 -15.21
N THR A 491 4.11 15.19 -14.92
CA THR A 491 4.06 16.58 -15.35
C THR A 491 3.68 17.50 -14.20
N TYR A 492 4.39 18.62 -14.07
CA TYR A 492 4.33 19.54 -12.95
C TYR A 492 3.88 20.92 -13.48
N PRO A 493 2.56 21.23 -13.45
CA PRO A 493 2.02 22.50 -13.89
C PRO A 493 2.31 23.59 -12.86
N PHE A 494 3.47 24.21 -12.94
CA PHE A 494 3.90 25.27 -12.04
C PHE A 494 4.94 26.20 -12.67
N GLY A 495 6.04 25.63 -13.17
CA GLY A 495 7.09 26.38 -13.84
C GLY A 495 7.73 27.44 -12.94
N ASN A 496 7.71 28.69 -13.36
CA ASN A 496 8.33 29.82 -12.67
C ASN A 496 7.34 30.59 -11.77
N ALA A 497 6.19 30.01 -11.45
CA ALA A 497 5.23 30.61 -10.51
C ALA A 497 5.85 30.81 -9.12
N GLN A 498 5.30 31.74 -8.35
CA GLN A 498 5.76 32.08 -7.00
C GLN A 498 4.59 32.03 -6.01
N VAL A 499 4.83 31.37 -4.87
CA VAL A 499 3.89 31.34 -3.73
C VAL A 499 4.17 32.54 -2.83
N VAL A 500 3.13 33.31 -2.52
CA VAL A 500 3.20 34.53 -1.70
C VAL A 500 2.24 34.39 -0.52
N ASN A 501 2.78 34.35 0.69
CA ASN A 501 1.97 34.24 1.92
C ASN A 501 1.54 35.63 2.39
N ASN A 502 0.32 36.04 2.05
CA ASN A 502 -0.25 37.32 2.44
C ASN A 502 -1.29 37.11 3.56
N GLN A 503 -0.94 37.49 4.79
CA GLN A 503 -1.84 37.50 5.98
C GLN A 503 -2.57 36.16 6.25
N GLY A 504 -1.98 35.03 5.88
CA GLY A 504 -2.56 33.68 6.04
C GLY A 504 -3.21 33.12 4.78
N HIS A 505 -3.42 33.94 3.75
CA HIS A 505 -3.84 33.48 2.42
C HIS A 505 -2.64 33.12 1.55
N THR A 506 -2.77 32.04 0.79
CA THR A 506 -1.76 31.59 -0.19
C THR A 506 -2.08 32.23 -1.54
N GLU A 507 -1.38 33.31 -1.88
CA GLU A 507 -1.46 33.92 -3.21
C GLU A 507 -0.44 33.29 -4.16
N PHE A 508 -0.75 33.28 -5.45
CA PHE A 508 0.14 32.79 -6.49
C PHE A 508 0.41 33.89 -7.52
N LYS A 509 1.67 34.05 -7.92
CA LYS A 509 2.08 34.95 -9.01
C LYS A 509 2.68 34.13 -10.14
N CYS A 510 2.05 34.18 -11.31
CA CYS A 510 2.48 33.46 -12.52
C CYS A 510 2.94 34.46 -13.58
N GLN A 511 3.80 34.03 -14.51
CA GLN A 511 4.46 34.95 -15.45
C GLN A 511 3.49 35.56 -16.45
N HIS A 512 2.47 34.80 -16.85
CA HIS A 512 1.45 35.21 -17.82
C HIS A 512 0.12 35.62 -17.15
N GLY A 513 0.13 36.05 -15.89
CA GLY A 513 -1.04 36.59 -15.18
C GLY A 513 -1.86 35.57 -14.38
N PRO A 514 -2.98 36.00 -13.76
CA PRO A 514 -3.84 35.12 -12.97
C PRO A 514 -4.46 33.98 -13.78
N GLU A 515 -4.65 34.18 -15.09
CA GLU A 515 -5.13 33.17 -16.03
C GLU A 515 -4.20 31.95 -16.09
N GLU A 516 -2.89 32.16 -15.98
CA GLU A 516 -1.90 31.06 -15.92
C GLU A 516 -1.92 30.34 -14.58
N CYS A 517 -2.09 31.07 -13.48
CA CYS A 517 -2.27 30.46 -12.17
C CYS A 517 -3.55 29.60 -12.15
N TYR A 518 -4.64 30.08 -12.75
CA TYR A 518 -5.85 29.29 -12.91
C TYR A 518 -5.65 28.07 -13.82
N GLY A 519 -4.99 28.25 -14.97
CA GLY A 519 -4.69 27.15 -15.89
C GLY A 519 -3.77 26.08 -15.31
N ASN A 520 -2.83 26.47 -14.44
CA ASN A 520 -1.99 25.54 -13.70
C ASN A 520 -2.79 24.76 -12.64
N LYS A 521 -3.69 25.41 -11.90
CA LYS A 521 -4.64 24.73 -10.99
C LYS A 521 -5.55 23.76 -11.75
N LEU A 522 -6.08 24.16 -12.90
CA LEU A 522 -6.92 23.31 -13.76
C LEU A 522 -6.16 22.07 -14.24
N HIS A 523 -4.89 22.23 -14.62
CA HIS A 523 -4.00 21.11 -14.94
C HIS A 523 -3.69 20.21 -13.74
N ALA A 524 -3.47 20.78 -12.55
CA ALA A 524 -3.22 20.04 -11.32
C ALA A 524 -4.45 19.20 -10.91
N CYS A 525 -5.63 19.83 -10.89
CA CYS A 525 -6.91 19.18 -10.67
C CYS A 525 -7.21 18.09 -11.72
N THR A 526 -6.88 18.31 -12.99
CA THR A 526 -7.01 17.27 -14.04
C THR A 526 -6.12 16.06 -13.75
N LEU A 527 -4.86 16.29 -13.37
CA LEU A 527 -3.90 15.21 -13.04
C LEU A 527 -4.34 14.38 -11.83
N ALA A 528 -5.02 15.00 -10.87
CA ALA A 528 -5.53 14.35 -9.66
C ALA A 528 -6.89 13.66 -9.88
N LEU A 529 -7.84 14.27 -10.61
CA LEU A 529 -9.21 13.79 -10.76
C LEU A 529 -9.42 12.76 -11.88
N MET A 530 -8.63 12.78 -12.96
CA MET A 530 -8.87 11.89 -14.11
C MET A 530 -8.38 10.44 -13.90
N GLY A 531 -7.61 10.16 -12.85
CA GLY A 531 -7.14 8.82 -12.45
C GLY A 531 -6.11 8.16 -13.36
N ASN A 532 -6.34 8.15 -14.67
CA ASN A 532 -5.40 7.68 -15.68
C ASN A 532 -4.48 8.83 -16.12
N ARG A 533 -3.24 8.84 -15.61
CA ARG A 533 -2.26 9.90 -15.88
C ARG A 533 -1.94 10.11 -17.38
N THR A 534 -2.06 9.09 -18.23
CA THR A 534 -1.89 9.26 -19.68
C THR A 534 -3.09 9.96 -20.31
N GLN A 535 -4.31 9.68 -19.85
CA GLN A 535 -5.52 10.40 -20.30
C GLN A 535 -5.52 11.85 -19.77
N ALA A 536 -5.10 12.07 -18.52
CA ALA A 536 -4.92 13.42 -17.96
C ALA A 536 -3.88 14.25 -18.74
N LEU A 537 -2.75 13.65 -19.12
CA LEU A 537 -1.74 14.30 -19.96
C LEU A 537 -2.27 14.65 -21.36
N VAL A 538 -3.04 13.76 -21.97
CA VAL A 538 -3.72 14.02 -23.25
C VAL A 538 -4.75 15.15 -23.10
N PHE A 539 -5.48 15.20 -21.99
CA PHE A 539 -6.48 16.22 -21.70
C PHE A 539 -5.86 17.61 -21.47
N ASN A 540 -4.84 17.71 -20.61
CA ASN A 540 -4.06 18.94 -20.41
C ASN A 540 -3.45 19.41 -21.75
N THR A 541 -2.87 18.49 -22.52
CA THR A 541 -2.30 18.82 -23.84
C THR A 541 -3.37 19.28 -24.83
N CYS A 542 -4.61 18.78 -24.75
CA CYS A 542 -5.74 19.31 -25.52
C CYS A 542 -6.04 20.76 -25.14
N MET A 543 -6.17 21.07 -23.84
CA MET A 543 -6.48 22.43 -23.37
C MET A 543 -5.39 23.44 -23.77
N MET A 544 -4.11 23.03 -23.67
CA MET A 544 -2.95 23.78 -24.17
C MET A 544 -2.90 23.94 -25.69
N SER A 545 -3.68 23.16 -26.46
CA SER A 545 -3.58 23.04 -27.92
C SER A 545 -4.65 23.79 -28.72
N LEU A 546 -5.65 24.38 -28.06
CA LEU A 546 -6.78 25.09 -28.69
C LEU A 546 -6.33 26.42 -29.33
N LYS A 547 -7.21 27.03 -30.14
CA LYS A 547 -6.93 28.26 -30.89
C LYS A 547 -8.12 29.21 -30.88
N GLY A 548 -7.85 30.49 -30.60
CA GLY A 548 -8.77 31.61 -30.80
C GLY A 548 -9.62 31.93 -29.58
N GLY A 549 -9.44 33.13 -29.02
CA GLY A 549 -10.19 33.67 -27.88
C GLY A 549 -9.84 33.01 -26.54
N SER A 550 -9.96 31.69 -26.47
CA SER A 550 -9.45 30.88 -25.35
C SER A 550 -7.93 31.00 -25.27
N HIS A 551 -7.43 31.21 -24.05
CA HIS A 551 -6.00 31.39 -23.76
C HIS A 551 -5.30 30.03 -23.55
N GLY A 552 -6.09 28.97 -23.41
CA GLY A 552 -5.67 27.59 -23.16
C GLY A 552 -5.59 27.31 -21.66
N SER A 553 -6.30 26.28 -21.21
CA SER A 553 -6.47 25.93 -19.78
C SER A 553 -7.41 26.89 -19.02
N ASP A 554 -8.39 27.45 -19.73
CA ASP A 554 -9.56 28.14 -19.16
C ASP A 554 -10.79 27.20 -19.12
N ASP A 555 -11.91 27.62 -18.50
CA ASP A 555 -13.15 26.82 -18.42
C ASP A 555 -13.68 26.41 -19.81
N HIS A 556 -13.50 27.29 -20.81
CA HIS A 556 -13.87 26.98 -22.19
C HIS A 556 -12.98 25.87 -22.77
N SER A 557 -11.69 25.89 -22.47
CA SER A 557 -10.74 24.84 -22.82
C SER A 557 -11.13 23.50 -22.22
N ALA A 558 -11.47 23.51 -20.93
CA ALA A 558 -11.98 22.34 -20.23
C ALA A 558 -13.21 21.80 -20.97
N ASP A 559 -14.26 22.60 -21.14
CA ASP A 559 -15.53 22.12 -21.70
C ASP A 559 -15.45 21.70 -23.18
N VAL A 560 -14.53 22.27 -23.97
CA VAL A 560 -14.23 21.81 -25.33
C VAL A 560 -13.54 20.44 -25.31
N CYS A 561 -12.46 20.30 -24.54
CA CYS A 561 -11.74 19.03 -24.41
C CYS A 561 -12.58 17.95 -23.71
N GLY A 562 -13.45 18.34 -22.77
CA GLY A 562 -14.44 17.49 -22.08
C GLY A 562 -15.39 16.83 -23.07
N LYS A 563 -15.93 17.60 -24.02
CA LYS A 563 -16.75 17.09 -25.13
C LYS A 563 -15.95 16.19 -26.07
N THR A 564 -14.69 16.51 -26.36
CA THR A 564 -13.81 15.69 -27.23
C THR A 564 -13.45 14.34 -26.60
N TYR A 565 -13.11 14.30 -25.31
CA TYR A 565 -12.62 13.10 -24.60
C TYR A 565 -13.68 12.40 -23.74
N LYS A 566 -14.92 12.91 -23.72
CA LYS A 566 -16.04 12.44 -22.88
C LYS A 566 -15.74 12.48 -21.38
N VAL A 567 -15.05 13.54 -20.95
CA VAL A 567 -14.73 13.81 -19.54
C VAL A 567 -15.76 14.80 -18.98
N ASN A 568 -16.31 14.51 -17.80
CA ASN A 568 -17.08 15.51 -17.05
C ASN A 568 -16.09 16.50 -16.42
N THR A 569 -16.20 17.77 -16.81
CA THR A 569 -15.26 18.84 -16.45
C THR A 569 -15.67 19.65 -15.25
N GLU A 570 -16.89 19.48 -14.72
CA GLU A 570 -17.40 20.35 -13.66
C GLU A 570 -16.57 20.23 -12.38
N SER A 571 -16.32 19.02 -11.90
CA SER A 571 -15.45 18.77 -10.73
C SER A 571 -14.01 19.24 -10.92
N ILE A 572 -13.51 19.29 -12.16
CA ILE A 572 -12.16 19.79 -12.48
C ILE A 572 -12.14 21.32 -12.37
N LYS A 573 -13.18 22.01 -12.86
CA LYS A 573 -13.36 23.48 -12.74
C LYS A 573 -13.67 23.90 -11.30
N GLU A 574 -14.47 23.13 -10.55
CA GLU A 574 -14.74 23.34 -9.13
C GLU A 574 -13.45 23.20 -8.30
N CYS A 575 -12.68 22.13 -8.52
CA CYS A 575 -11.36 21.95 -7.92
C CYS A 575 -10.43 23.14 -8.23
N ALA A 576 -10.35 23.59 -9.48
CA ALA A 576 -9.45 24.69 -9.87
C ALA A 576 -9.81 26.06 -9.24
N LYS A 577 -11.05 26.22 -8.74
CA LYS A 577 -11.57 27.44 -8.10
C LYS A 577 -11.60 27.37 -6.57
N SER A 578 -11.21 26.24 -5.99
CA SER A 578 -11.30 25.98 -4.55
C SER A 578 -9.92 25.84 -3.89
N SER A 579 -9.92 25.68 -2.56
CA SER A 579 -8.73 25.35 -1.77
C SER A 579 -7.99 24.11 -2.30
N THR A 580 -8.71 23.13 -2.87
CA THR A 580 -8.11 21.95 -3.50
C THR A 580 -7.14 22.35 -4.60
N GLY A 581 -7.56 23.30 -5.45
CA GLY A 581 -6.74 23.83 -6.54
C GLY A 581 -5.53 24.57 -6.01
N ASP A 582 -5.69 25.37 -4.95
CA ASP A 582 -4.58 26.05 -4.27
C ASP A 582 -3.57 25.07 -3.68
N GLU A 583 -4.03 24.06 -2.93
CA GLU A 583 -3.15 23.07 -2.28
C GLU A 583 -2.46 22.16 -3.30
N LEU A 584 -3.16 21.68 -4.34
CA LEU A 584 -2.57 20.90 -5.42
C LEU A 584 -1.55 21.72 -6.22
N PHE A 585 -1.85 22.99 -6.52
CA PHE A 585 -0.93 23.88 -7.25
C PHE A 585 0.29 24.24 -6.41
N LYS A 586 0.11 24.47 -5.11
CA LYS A 586 1.22 24.61 -4.15
C LYS A 586 2.06 23.34 -4.08
N PHE A 587 1.47 22.14 -4.01
CA PHE A 587 2.20 20.87 -4.03
C PHE A 587 3.06 20.73 -5.29
N PHE A 588 2.52 21.02 -6.48
CA PHE A 588 3.32 21.03 -7.70
C PHE A 588 4.42 22.12 -7.69
N GLY A 589 4.25 23.21 -6.94
CA GLY A 589 5.29 24.19 -6.64
C GLY A 589 6.38 23.66 -5.71
N ASP A 590 6.00 23.08 -4.56
CA ASP A 590 6.92 22.51 -3.59
C ASP A 590 7.77 21.38 -4.23
N GLU A 591 7.18 20.53 -5.09
CA GLU A 591 7.93 19.57 -5.90
C GLU A 591 8.81 20.22 -6.99
N SER A 592 8.37 21.34 -7.58
CA SER A 592 9.16 22.08 -8.57
C SER A 592 10.40 22.75 -7.97
N THR A 593 10.30 23.33 -6.77
CA THR A 593 11.44 24.02 -6.12
C THR A 593 12.60 23.08 -5.78
N LYS A 594 12.37 21.77 -5.69
CA LYS A 594 13.41 20.75 -5.53
C LYS A 594 14.30 20.57 -6.77
N VAL A 595 13.90 21.09 -7.92
CA VAL A 595 14.62 20.97 -9.19
C VAL A 595 15.11 22.35 -9.65
N ASN A 596 16.43 22.52 -9.70
CA ASN A 596 17.06 23.78 -10.10
C ASN A 596 16.97 23.99 -11.63
N TYR A 597 15.87 24.57 -12.08
CA TYR A 597 15.68 25.07 -13.45
C TYR A 597 15.47 26.59 -13.50
N LYS A 598 15.64 27.18 -14.68
CA LYS A 598 15.50 28.63 -14.93
C LYS A 598 14.50 29.00 -16.03
N ASN A 599 14.20 28.04 -16.91
CA ASN A 599 13.34 28.19 -18.07
C ASN A 599 12.43 26.96 -18.15
N VAL A 600 11.20 27.14 -18.63
CA VAL A 600 10.27 26.05 -18.97
C VAL A 600 10.09 25.96 -20.49
N PRO A 601 9.67 24.82 -21.05
CA PRO A 601 9.47 23.52 -20.40
C PRO A 601 10.79 22.87 -20.01
N TYR A 602 10.94 22.49 -18.74
CA TYR A 602 12.12 21.80 -18.24
C TYR A 602 11.87 20.29 -18.15
N VAL A 603 12.85 19.48 -18.56
CA VAL A 603 12.67 18.04 -18.72
C VAL A 603 13.78 17.26 -18.04
N LEU A 604 13.41 16.35 -17.14
CA LEU A 604 14.29 15.30 -16.63
C LEU A 604 13.93 13.96 -17.27
N ILE A 605 14.95 13.15 -17.58
CA ILE A 605 14.83 11.74 -17.97
C ILE A 605 15.59 10.92 -16.93
N ASN A 606 14.89 10.01 -16.24
CA ASN A 606 15.41 9.29 -15.07
C ASN A 606 16.12 10.22 -14.06
N GLY A 607 15.50 11.37 -13.75
CA GLY A 607 16.04 12.40 -12.85
C GLY A 607 17.16 13.29 -13.43
N ARG A 608 17.66 13.02 -14.65
CA ARG A 608 18.77 13.77 -15.27
C ARG A 608 18.26 14.77 -16.32
N PRO A 609 18.78 16.02 -16.37
CA PRO A 609 18.32 17.01 -17.36
C PRO A 609 18.51 16.54 -18.81
N CYS A 610 17.44 16.62 -19.60
CA CYS A 610 17.45 16.32 -21.03
C CYS A 610 18.30 17.35 -21.78
N LYS A 611 19.26 16.90 -22.60
CA LYS A 611 20.17 17.78 -23.35
C LYS A 611 19.89 17.69 -24.86
N GLY A 612 19.67 18.84 -25.50
CA GLY A 612 19.39 18.95 -26.93
C GLY A 612 17.95 18.57 -27.31
N ASP A 613 17.59 18.92 -28.54
CA ASP A 613 16.20 19.21 -28.93
C ASP A 613 15.33 17.96 -29.18
N ASN A 614 15.95 16.77 -29.31
CA ASN A 614 15.24 15.55 -29.67
C ASN A 614 14.93 14.68 -28.45
N LEU A 615 13.77 14.93 -27.83
CA LEU A 615 13.26 14.17 -26.68
C LEU A 615 13.21 12.66 -26.97
N MET A 616 12.71 12.26 -28.15
CA MET A 616 12.59 10.84 -28.51
C MET A 616 13.95 10.13 -28.48
N ARG A 617 14.99 10.73 -29.08
CA ARG A 617 16.34 10.17 -29.08
C ARG A 617 16.91 10.05 -27.67
N ASN A 618 16.73 11.07 -26.83
CA ASN A 618 17.20 11.06 -25.44
C ASN A 618 16.44 10.01 -24.58
N VAL A 619 15.14 9.85 -24.78
CA VAL A 619 14.33 8.82 -24.11
C VAL A 619 14.72 7.41 -24.58
N CYS A 620 14.94 7.22 -25.88
CA CYS A 620 15.42 5.96 -26.44
C CYS A 620 16.81 5.57 -25.94
N ALA A 621 17.73 6.54 -25.78
CA ALA A 621 19.05 6.34 -25.22
C ALA A 621 19.06 6.07 -23.70
N ALA A 622 17.96 6.36 -22.98
CA ALA A 622 17.83 6.13 -21.55
C ALA A 622 17.34 4.70 -21.19
N PHE A 623 17.02 3.86 -22.18
CA PHE A 623 16.69 2.45 -21.95
C PHE A 623 17.95 1.58 -21.88
N SER A 624 18.06 0.76 -20.83
CA SER A 624 19.03 -0.35 -20.75
C SER A 624 18.84 -1.39 -21.87
N LYS A 625 17.61 -1.57 -22.34
CA LYS A 625 17.26 -2.37 -23.52
C LYS A 625 16.17 -1.64 -24.33
N PRO A 626 16.52 -0.87 -25.38
CA PRO A 626 15.55 -0.08 -26.13
C PRO A 626 14.44 -0.92 -26.77
N PRO A 627 13.17 -0.47 -26.72
CA PRO A 627 12.07 -1.13 -27.41
C PRO A 627 12.22 -1.01 -28.94
N ALA A 628 11.59 -1.91 -29.70
CA ALA A 628 11.73 -1.98 -31.16
C ALA A 628 11.36 -0.68 -31.91
N ALA A 629 10.56 0.21 -31.32
CA ALA A 629 10.27 1.54 -31.86
C ALA A 629 11.51 2.46 -31.88
N CYS A 630 12.41 2.33 -30.91
CA CYS A 630 13.66 3.10 -30.83
C CYS A 630 14.71 2.64 -31.85
N LEU A 631 14.64 1.39 -32.32
CA LEU A 631 15.58 0.84 -33.31
C LEU A 631 15.41 1.42 -34.73
N LYS A 632 14.38 2.25 -34.96
CA LYS A 632 14.11 2.93 -36.24
C LYS A 632 14.58 4.40 -36.27
N LEU A 633 15.40 4.81 -35.29
CA LEU A 633 15.82 6.20 -35.08
C LEU A 633 17.36 6.35 -35.06
N HIS A 634 18.06 5.36 -35.64
CA HIS A 634 19.51 5.27 -35.77
C HIS A 634 19.89 5.19 -37.25
#